data_AF-A0A9D4E174-F1
#
_entry.id   AF-A0A9D4E174-F1
#
_cell.length_a   1.000
_cell.length_b   1.000
_cell.length_c   1.000
_cell.angle_alpha   90.00
_cell.angle_beta   90.00
_cell.angle_gamma   90.00
#
_symmetry.space_group_name_H-M   'P 1'
#
loop_
_entity.id
_entity.type
_entity.pdbx_description
1 polymer ?
#
loop_
_entity_poly.entity_id
_entity_poly.type
_entity_poly.pdbx_seq_one_letter_code
_entity_poly.pdbx_strand_id
1 'polypeptide(L)'
;MVEWLIAHPNLYNKKLNGNKETQKKEYLWREQANLLGKAADIIKTWYSSIRTRYGRLIKTRSCAPDEELTERDSWILREFGFLQPHIIEVNKRTAVSVSR
;
A
#
# COMPACT_ATOMS: atom_id res chain seq x y z
N MET A 1 -4.00 4.62 12.89
CA MET A 1 -3.38 3.73 11.87
C MET A 1 -2.82 4.49 10.69
N VAL A 2 -3.60 5.33 10.01
CA VAL A 2 -3.13 6.16 8.89
C VAL A 2 -1.98 7.08 9.31
N GLU A 3 -2.19 7.86 10.38
CA GLU A 3 -1.17 8.76 10.95
C GLU A 3 0.11 8.03 11.33
N TRP A 4 -0.02 6.86 11.96
CA TRP A 4 1.12 6.02 12.32
C TRP A 4 1.89 5.56 11.08
N LEU A 5 1.21 5.19 9.99
CA LEU A 5 1.89 4.85 8.73
C LEU A 5 2.64 6.08 8.20
N ILE A 6 2.01 7.26 8.16
CA ILE A 6 2.64 8.50 7.70
C ILE A 6 3.92 8.80 8.50
N ALA A 7 3.89 8.60 9.83
CA ALA A 7 5.04 8.78 10.71
C ALA A 7 6.18 7.76 10.49
N HIS A 8 5.90 6.62 9.83
CA HIS A 8 6.89 5.56 9.56
C HIS A 8 7.04 5.27 8.05
N PRO A 9 7.63 6.20 7.26
CA PRO A 9 7.78 6.02 5.82
C PRO A 9 8.62 4.80 5.39
N ASN A 10 9.49 4.31 6.27
CA ASN A 10 10.29 3.09 6.04
C ASN A 10 9.44 1.83 5.78
N LEU A 11 8.15 1.84 6.16
CA LEU A 11 7.23 0.72 5.93
C LEU A 11 6.73 0.62 4.48
N TYR A 12 6.79 1.71 3.70
CA TYR A 12 6.22 1.76 2.34
C TYR A 12 7.12 2.40 1.30
N ASN A 13 8.00 3.30 1.69
CA ASN A 13 8.90 3.99 0.78
C ASN A 13 10.14 3.14 0.51
N LYS A 14 10.13 2.48 -0.66
CA LYS A 14 11.23 1.60 -1.08
C LYS A 14 12.56 2.31 -1.35
N LYS A 15 12.54 3.64 -1.55
CA LYS A 15 13.73 4.44 -1.83
C LYS A 15 14.51 4.81 -0.57
N LEU A 16 13.93 4.64 0.63
CA LEU A 16 14.63 4.86 1.88
C LEU A 16 15.56 3.68 2.19
N ASN A 17 16.82 3.96 2.53
CA ASN A 17 17.79 2.93 2.92
C ASN A 17 17.29 2.07 4.11
N GLY A 18 16.49 2.65 5.01
CA GLY A 18 15.83 1.95 6.13
C GLY A 18 14.76 0.92 5.72
N ASN A 19 14.28 0.93 4.46
CA ASN A 19 13.41 -0.14 3.98
C ASN A 19 14.16 -1.49 3.84
N LYS A 20 15.49 -1.51 3.85
CA LYS A 20 16.26 -2.77 3.87
C LYS A 20 16.37 -3.37 5.28
N GLU A 21 16.04 -2.60 6.31
CA GLU A 21 16.14 -3.02 7.72
C GLU A 21 14.90 -3.81 8.13
N THR A 22 14.80 -5.05 7.64
CA THR A 22 13.67 -5.95 7.90
C THR A 22 13.34 -6.07 9.38
N GLN A 23 14.35 -6.20 10.24
CA GLN A 23 14.16 -6.32 11.69
C GLN A 23 13.49 -5.09 12.31
N LYS A 24 13.87 -3.88 11.91
CA LYS A 24 13.26 -2.65 12.44
C LYS A 24 11.81 -2.51 12.00
N LYS A 25 11.49 -2.88 10.76
CA LYS A 25 10.11 -2.89 10.28
C LYS A 25 9.26 -3.91 11.04
N GLU A 26 9.80 -5.11 11.25
CA GLU A 26 9.14 -6.15 12.04
C GLU A 26 8.85 -5.69 13.47
N TYR A 27 9.80 -4.99 14.10
CA TYR A 27 9.60 -4.40 15.43
C TYR A 27 8.47 -3.37 15.43
N LEU A 28 8.46 -2.41 14.49
CA LEU A 28 7.41 -1.39 14.38
C LEU A 28 6.02 -2.01 14.19
N TRP A 29 5.91 -3.04 13.34
CA TRP A 29 4.63 -3.75 13.17
C TRP A 29 4.17 -4.43 14.45
N ARG A 30 5.10 -5.04 15.20
CA ARG A 30 4.79 -5.70 16.48
C ARG A 30 4.35 -4.70 17.54
N GLU A 31 5.09 -3.59 17.68
CA GLU A 31 4.77 -2.53 18.62
C GLU A 31 3.36 -1.96 18.36
N GLN A 32 3.09 -1.60 17.10
CA GLN A 32 1.79 -1.07 16.72
C GLN A 32 0.66 -2.09 16.89
N ALA A 33 0.95 -3.38 16.66
CA ALA A 33 -0.02 -4.44 16.88
C ALA A 33 -0.35 -4.67 18.35
N ASN A 34 0.66 -4.60 19.22
CA ASN A 34 0.47 -4.67 20.66
C ASN A 34 -0.40 -3.51 21.15
N LEU A 35 -0.16 -2.28 20.68
CA LEU A 35 -0.99 -1.10 21.01
C LEU A 35 -2.46 -1.28 20.60
N LEU A 36 -2.73 -2.05 19.56
CA LEU A 36 -4.07 -2.31 19.05
C LEU A 36 -4.69 -3.61 19.60
N GLY A 37 -3.97 -4.35 20.45
CA GLY A 37 -4.41 -5.66 20.93
C GLY A 37 -4.60 -6.67 19.80
N LYS A 38 -3.78 -6.58 18.75
CA LYS A 38 -3.83 -7.47 17.58
C LYS A 38 -2.49 -8.15 17.37
N ALA A 39 -2.50 -9.21 16.57
CA ALA A 39 -1.27 -9.81 16.07
C ALA A 39 -0.72 -9.02 14.87
N ALA A 40 0.61 -9.00 14.72
CA ALA A 40 1.28 -8.17 13.71
C ALA A 40 0.93 -8.58 12.27
N ASP A 41 0.69 -9.86 12.03
CA ASP A 41 0.23 -10.43 10.77
C ASP A 41 -1.13 -9.87 10.33
N ILE A 42 -2.07 -9.68 11.26
CA ILE A 42 -3.38 -9.08 10.99
C ILE A 42 -3.22 -7.66 10.44
N ILE A 43 -2.37 -6.86 11.07
CA ILE A 43 -2.16 -5.46 10.67
C ILE A 43 -1.43 -5.38 9.33
N LYS A 44 -0.42 -6.23 9.12
CA LYS A 44 0.28 -6.32 7.83
C LYS A 44 -0.65 -6.73 6.71
N THR A 45 -1.54 -7.69 6.96
CA THR A 45 -2.54 -8.18 6.00
C THR A 45 -3.54 -7.07 5.66
N TRP A 46 -4.04 -6.37 6.69
CA TRP A 46 -4.90 -5.21 6.52
C TRP A 46 -4.22 -4.13 5.66
N TYR A 47 -2.98 -3.76 6.00
CA TYR A 47 -2.23 -2.75 5.27
C TYR A 47 -1.98 -3.16 3.80
N SER A 48 -1.59 -4.41 3.57
CA SER A 48 -1.38 -4.96 2.22
C SER A 48 -2.66 -4.92 1.38
N SER A 49 -3.80 -5.21 1.99
CA SER A 49 -5.12 -5.12 1.35
C SER A 49 -5.48 -3.69 0.99
N ILE A 50 -5.27 -2.73 1.90
CA ILE A 50 -5.50 -1.30 1.64
C ILE A 50 -4.60 -0.79 0.51
N ARG A 51 -3.29 -1.08 0.57
CA ARG A 51 -2.33 -0.66 -0.46
C ARG A 51 -2.71 -1.22 -1.84
N THR A 52 -3.14 -2.48 -1.89
CA THR A 52 -3.59 -3.10 -3.15
C THR A 52 -4.84 -2.41 -3.68
N ARG A 53 -5.82 -2.14 -2.82
CA ARG A 53 -7.06 -1.46 -3.20
C ARG A 53 -6.78 -0.03 -3.67
N TYR A 54 -5.96 0.73 -2.97
CA TYR A 54 -5.54 2.08 -3.37
C TYR A 54 -4.89 2.08 -4.77
N GLY A 55 -3.95 1.17 -5.02
CA GLY A 55 -3.30 1.06 -6.34
C GLY A 55 -4.29 0.73 -7.46
N ARG A 56 -5.31 -0.10 -7.20
CA ARG A 56 -6.39 -0.35 -8.15
C ARG A 56 -7.25 0.90 -8.38
N LEU A 57 -7.63 1.61 -7.32
CA LEU A 57 -8.47 2.80 -7.41
C LEU A 57 -7.82 3.91 -8.23
N ILE A 58 -6.52 4.16 -8.04
CA ILE A 58 -5.78 5.13 -8.85
C ILE A 58 -5.82 4.74 -10.33
N LYS A 59 -5.63 3.46 -10.64
CA LYS A 59 -5.71 2.95 -12.03
C LYS A 59 -7.11 3.07 -12.62
N THR A 60 -8.13 2.66 -11.86
CA THR A 60 -9.53 2.74 -12.28
C THR A 60 -9.95 4.18 -12.55
N ARG A 61 -9.62 5.13 -11.65
CA ARG A 61 -9.92 6.56 -11.84
C ARG A 61 -9.29 7.14 -13.11
N SER A 62 -8.07 6.73 -13.46
CA SER A 62 -7.43 7.17 -14.69
C SER A 62 -8.13 6.66 -15.96
N CYS A 63 -8.87 5.55 -15.87
CA CYS A 63 -9.57 4.91 -16.99
C CYS A 63 -11.08 5.26 -17.05
N ALA A 64 -11.71 5.41 -15.88
CA ALA A 64 -13.13 5.66 -15.68
C ALA A 64 -13.31 6.66 -14.52
N PRO A 65 -13.14 7.97 -14.77
CA PRO A 65 -13.22 8.98 -13.73
C PRO A 65 -14.63 9.13 -13.13
N ASP A 66 -15.67 8.83 -13.93
CA ASP A 66 -17.09 9.04 -13.60
C ASP A 66 -17.73 7.87 -12.83
N GLU A 67 -16.99 6.79 -12.56
CA GLU A 67 -17.52 5.67 -11.78
C GLU A 67 -17.84 6.13 -10.34
N GLU A 68 -18.92 5.64 -9.74
CA GLU A 68 -19.26 6.00 -8.36
C GLU A 68 -18.34 5.26 -7.38
N LEU A 69 -17.80 5.98 -6.39
CA LEU A 69 -16.94 5.39 -5.37
C LEU A 69 -17.76 4.97 -4.15
N THR A 70 -17.49 3.77 -3.64
CA THR A 70 -18.02 3.41 -2.31
C THR A 70 -17.41 4.30 -1.23
N GLU A 71 -18.09 4.49 -0.10
CA GLU A 71 -17.56 5.26 1.05
C GLU A 71 -16.15 4.81 1.45
N ARG A 72 -15.92 3.48 1.42
CA ARG A 72 -14.62 2.90 1.72
C ARG A 72 -13.55 3.27 0.69
N ASP A 73 -13.90 3.32 -0.59
CA ASP A 73 -12.96 3.72 -1.64
C ASP A 73 -12.60 5.19 -1.54
N SER A 74 -13.60 6.04 -1.32
CA SER A 74 -13.44 7.48 -1.07
C SER A 74 -12.53 7.72 0.14
N TRP A 75 -12.76 6.99 1.24
CA TRP A 75 -11.91 7.07 2.42
C TRP A 75 -10.47 6.60 2.13
N ILE A 76 -10.28 5.50 1.40
CA ILE A 76 -8.95 5.00 1.04
C ILE A 76 -8.19 6.02 0.18
N LEU A 77 -8.83 6.58 -0.85
CA LEU A 77 -8.20 7.55 -1.74
C LEU A 77 -7.76 8.82 -0.98
N ARG A 78 -8.61 9.29 -0.06
CA ARG A 78 -8.34 10.48 0.75
C ARG A 78 -7.21 10.24 1.75
N GLU A 79 -7.34 9.20 2.58
CA GLU A 79 -6.43 8.99 3.72
C GLU A 79 -5.09 8.37 3.30
N PHE A 80 -5.05 7.58 2.22
CA PHE A 80 -3.84 6.90 1.75
C PHE A 80 -3.18 7.60 0.55
N GLY A 81 -3.53 8.87 0.30
CA GLY A 81 -2.92 9.70 -0.74
C GLY A 81 -1.39 9.73 -0.69
N PHE A 82 -0.80 9.64 0.51
CA PHE A 82 0.65 9.58 0.71
C PHE A 82 1.33 8.38 0.03
N LEU A 83 0.59 7.33 -0.35
CA LEU A 83 1.13 6.16 -1.07
C LEU A 83 1.36 6.43 -2.56
N GLN A 84 0.71 7.44 -3.14
CA GLN A 84 0.78 7.73 -4.58
C GLN A 84 2.21 7.79 -5.14
N PRO A 85 3.15 8.58 -4.57
CA PRO A 85 4.53 8.65 -5.10
C PRO A 85 5.34 7.36 -4.90
N HIS A 86 4.81 6.38 -4.16
CA HIS A 86 5.49 5.14 -3.78
C HIS A 86 4.89 3.88 -4.42
N ILE A 87 3.83 4.03 -5.22
CA ILE A 87 3.24 2.96 -5.99
C ILE A 87 3.71 3.11 -7.44
N ILE A 88 4.61 2.21 -7.84
CA ILE A 88 5.10 2.13 -9.21
C ILE A 88 4.31 1.01 -9.90
N GLU A 89 3.70 1.33 -11.04
CA GLU A 89 3.08 0.32 -11.88
C GLU A 89 4.14 -0.61 -12.44
N VAL A 90 3.98 -1.91 -12.19
CA VAL A 90 4.84 -2.93 -12.79
C VAL A 90 4.17 -3.37 -14.09
N ASN A 91 4.65 -2.85 -15.22
CA ASN A 91 4.29 -3.40 -16.53
C ASN A 91 4.87 -4.81 -16.63
N LYS A 92 3.99 -5.81 -16.48
CA LYS A 92 4.37 -7.21 -16.76
C LYS A 92 4.70 -7.28 -18.25
N ARG A 93 5.91 -7.73 -18.58
CA ARG A 93 6.29 -7.97 -19.98
C ARG A 93 5.32 -8.99 -20.56
N THR A 94 4.56 -8.60 -21.57
CA THR A 94 3.76 -9.53 -22.36
C THR A 94 4.74 -10.47 -23.04
N ALA A 95 4.69 -11.76 -22.70
CA ALA A 95 5.43 -12.78 -23.44
C ALA A 95 4.79 -12.87 -24.83
N VAL A 96 5.34 -12.15 -25.81
CA VAL A 96 4.94 -12.35 -27.20
C VAL A 96 5.53 -13.67 -27.67
N SER A 97 4.67 -14.58 -28.13
CA SER A 97 5.09 -15.79 -28.81
C SER A 97 5.71 -15.41 -30.15
N VAL A 98 7.03 -15.59 -30.28
CA VAL A 98 7.71 -15.46 -31.57
C VAL A 98 7.42 -16.74 -32.37
N SER A 99 6.42 -16.70 -33.25
CA SER A 99 6.20 -17.76 -34.23
C SER A 99 7.32 -17.69 -35.28
N ARG A 100 8.01 -18.81 -35.50
CA ARG A 100 8.93 -19.02 -36.63
C ARG A 100 8.17 -19.42 -37.89
#